data_AF-T2JSK3-F1
#
_entry.id   AF-T2JSK3-F1
#
_cell.length_a   1.000
_cell.length_b   1.000
_cell.length_c   1.000
_cell.angle_alpha   90.00
_cell.angle_beta   90.00
_cell.angle_gamma   90.00
#
_symmetry.space_group_name_H-M   'P 1'
#
loop_
_entity.id
_entity.type
_entity.pdbx_description
1 polymer ?
#
loop_
_entity_poly.entity_id
_entity_poly.type
_entity_poly.pdbx_seq_one_letter_code
_entity_poly.pdbx_strand_id
1 'polypeptide(L)'
;MVKKQRNKQKAEEIDYPNNIAKLIAIYQQQINDIMESGEVASPGCWIVRYQARGRKASYWYYKLHSTEKIFTTRNPDINSKYKHLGKAGSPAYLDAVASVLRRAQIEGLERAIQTLKSGLIDLADEMERTQKK
;
A
#
# COMPACT_ATOMS: atom_id res chain seq x y z
N MET A 1 -54.08 20.07 -30.29
CA MET A 1 -53.78 19.48 -28.96
C MET A 1 -52.66 18.45 -29.12
N VAL A 2 -51.42 18.77 -28.74
CA VAL A 2 -50.34 17.79 -28.64
C VAL A 2 -49.75 17.95 -27.24
N LYS A 3 -50.07 17.00 -26.36
CA LYS A 3 -49.54 16.95 -24.98
C LYS A 3 -48.07 16.55 -25.07
N LYS A 4 -47.18 17.52 -24.87
CA LYS A 4 -45.74 17.32 -24.73
C LYS A 4 -45.51 16.59 -23.40
N GLN A 5 -45.39 15.27 -23.44
CA GLN A 5 -44.96 14.48 -22.28
C GLN A 5 -43.53 14.89 -21.94
N ARG A 6 -43.38 15.69 -20.88
CA ARG A 6 -42.09 15.95 -20.24
C ARG A 6 -41.65 14.65 -19.57
N ASN A 7 -40.73 13.94 -20.20
CA ASN A 7 -40.06 12.79 -19.60
C ASN A 7 -39.18 13.32 -18.44
N LYS A 8 -39.68 13.24 -17.20
CA LYS A 8 -38.87 13.45 -15.99
C LYS A 8 -38.08 12.17 -15.77
N GLN A 9 -36.88 12.08 -16.33
CA GLN A 9 -35.84 11.24 -15.72
C GLN A 9 -35.56 11.86 -14.36
N LYS A 10 -35.97 11.17 -13.28
CA LYS A 10 -35.51 11.44 -11.92
C LYS A 10 -33.98 11.31 -11.97
N ALA A 11 -33.25 12.42 -11.85
CA ALA A 11 -31.82 12.34 -11.59
C ALA A 11 -31.67 11.58 -10.28
N GLU A 12 -30.95 10.45 -10.30
CA GLU A 12 -30.59 9.73 -9.08
C GLU A 12 -29.82 10.71 -8.20
N GLU A 13 -30.33 10.93 -6.99
CA GLU A 13 -29.67 11.76 -5.98
C GLU A 13 -28.32 11.10 -5.65
N ILE A 14 -27.23 11.82 -5.89
CA ILE A 14 -25.89 11.26 -5.75
C ILE A 14 -25.57 11.11 -4.26
N ASP A 15 -25.53 9.87 -3.79
CA ASP A 15 -25.19 9.50 -2.41
C ASP A 15 -23.65 9.48 -2.23
N TYR A 16 -23.05 10.67 -2.15
CA TYR A 16 -21.61 10.85 -2.01
C TYR A 16 -21.01 10.12 -0.80
N PRO A 17 -21.60 10.18 0.41
CA PRO A 17 -21.04 9.49 1.58
C PRO A 17 -20.95 7.98 1.38
N ASN A 18 -22.00 7.36 0.84
CA ASN A 18 -22.02 5.93 0.58
C ASN A 18 -21.04 5.52 -0.53
N ASN A 19 -20.88 6.34 -1.57
CA ASN A 19 -19.90 6.10 -2.62
C ASN A 19 -18.47 6.07 -2.05
N ILE A 20 -18.15 7.01 -1.14
CA ILE A 20 -16.86 7.03 -0.47
C ILE A 20 -16.70 5.82 0.45
N ALA A 21 -17.72 5.49 1.25
CA ALA A 21 -17.67 4.34 2.16
C ALA A 21 -17.45 3.01 1.41
N LYS A 22 -18.13 2.81 0.28
CA LYS A 22 -17.92 1.64 -0.59
C LYS A 22 -16.48 1.55 -1.10
N LEU A 23 -15.90 2.67 -1.52
CA LEU A 23 -14.54 2.68 -2.04
C LEU A 23 -13.50 2.39 -0.94
N ILE A 24 -13.72 2.92 0.28
CA ILE A 24 -12.91 2.55 1.46
C ILE A 24 -12.95 1.04 1.70
N ALA A 25 -14.15 0.44 1.66
CA ALA A 25 -14.29 -1.01 1.87
C ALA A 25 -13.55 -1.82 0.80
N ILE A 26 -13.60 -1.40 -0.46
CA ILE A 26 -12.85 -2.04 -1.56
C ILE A 26 -11.35 -1.97 -1.30
N TYR A 27 -10.80 -0.81 -0.93
CA TYR A 27 -9.37 -0.67 -0.67
C TYR A 27 -8.92 -1.42 0.57
N GLN A 28 -9.76 -1.50 1.60
CA GLN A 28 -9.47 -2.30 2.78
C GLN A 28 -9.41 -3.80 2.44
N GLN A 29 -10.31 -4.28 1.58
CA GLN A 29 -10.24 -5.65 1.10
C GLN A 29 -8.96 -5.90 0.29
N GLN A 30 -8.58 -4.99 -0.60
CA GLN A 30 -7.33 -5.12 -1.37
C GLN A 30 -6.09 -5.16 -0.47
N ILE A 31 -6.06 -4.38 0.63
CA ILE A 31 -4.98 -4.45 1.62
C ILE A 31 -4.93 -5.85 2.24
N ASN A 32 -6.07 -6.41 2.64
CA ASN A 32 -6.16 -7.76 3.20
C ASN A 32 -5.66 -8.82 2.21
N ASP A 33 -6.12 -8.77 0.96
CA ASP A 33 -5.70 -9.69 -0.09
C ASP A 33 -4.19 -9.64 -0.32
N ILE A 34 -3.59 -8.44 -0.29
CA ILE A 34 -2.14 -8.26 -0.42
C ILE A 34 -1.41 -8.86 0.78
N MET A 35 -1.90 -8.64 2.01
CA MET A 35 -1.31 -9.21 3.23
C MET A 35 -1.37 -10.76 3.23
N GLU A 36 -2.46 -11.34 2.72
CA GLU A 36 -2.62 -12.78 2.58
C GLU A 36 -1.73 -13.38 1.48
N SER A 37 -1.38 -12.59 0.46
CA SER A 37 -0.54 -13.04 -0.67
C SER A 37 0.93 -13.32 -0.31
N GLY A 38 1.38 -12.95 0.89
CA GLY A 38 2.70 -13.29 1.41
C GLY A 38 3.35 -12.18 2.26
N GLU A 39 4.62 -12.38 2.61
CA GLU A 39 5.36 -11.48 3.50
C GLU A 39 5.36 -10.03 2.99
N VAL A 40 5.04 -9.10 3.88
CA VAL A 40 5.10 -7.65 3.65
C VAL A 40 6.33 -7.13 4.39
N ALA A 41 7.22 -6.43 3.68
CA ALA A 41 8.42 -5.88 4.32
C ALA A 41 8.01 -4.84 5.38
N SER A 42 8.79 -4.70 6.46
CA SER A 42 8.56 -3.65 7.44
C SER A 42 8.80 -2.25 6.83
N PRO A 43 8.18 -1.18 7.38
CA PRO A 43 8.48 0.19 7.00
C PRO A 43 9.99 0.48 7.04
N GLY A 44 10.45 1.31 6.11
CA GLY A 44 11.88 1.63 6.03
C GLY A 44 12.75 0.48 5.53
N CYS A 45 12.19 -0.57 4.93
CA CYS A 45 12.97 -1.60 4.24
C CYS A 45 13.23 -1.27 2.76
N TRP A 46 14.46 -1.48 2.28
CA TRP A 46 14.84 -1.31 0.87
C TRP A 46 15.93 -2.30 0.45
N ILE A 47 16.05 -2.56 -0.86
CA ILE A 47 17.06 -3.49 -1.38
C ILE A 47 18.26 -2.71 -1.90
N VAL A 48 19.45 -3.13 -1.51
CA VAL A 48 20.73 -2.53 -1.95
C VAL A 48 21.55 -3.55 -2.73
N ARG A 49 22.16 -3.08 -3.81
CA ARG A 49 23.07 -3.86 -4.66
C ARG A 49 24.53 -3.61 -4.24
N TYR A 50 25.31 -4.68 -4.17
CA TYR A 50 26.72 -4.67 -3.80
C TYR A 50 27.56 -5.41 -4.83
N GLN A 51 28.75 -4.88 -5.11
CA GLN A 51 29.77 -5.59 -5.88
C GLN A 51 30.81 -6.17 -4.93
N ALA A 52 31.14 -7.44 -5.11
CA ALA A 52 32.26 -8.09 -4.44
C ALA A 52 33.30 -8.50 -5.47
N ARG A 53 34.58 -8.39 -5.11
CA ARG A 53 35.69 -8.90 -5.92
C ARG A 53 35.94 -10.36 -5.54
N GLY A 54 35.63 -11.28 -6.45
CA GLY A 54 36.01 -12.69 -6.31
C GLY A 54 37.43 -12.94 -6.79
N ARG A 55 37.93 -14.17 -6.60
CA ARG A 55 39.28 -14.58 -7.02
C ARG A 55 39.48 -14.50 -8.54
N LYS A 56 38.44 -14.84 -9.34
CA LYS A 56 38.49 -14.88 -10.81
C LYS A 56 37.75 -13.71 -11.47
N ALA A 57 36.66 -13.23 -10.85
CA ALA A 57 35.84 -12.17 -11.38
C ALA A 57 35.08 -11.46 -10.25
N SER A 58 34.63 -10.24 -10.52
CA SER A 58 33.68 -9.56 -9.65
C SER A 58 32.28 -10.15 -9.79
N TYR A 59 31.52 -10.18 -8.70
CA TYR A 59 30.13 -10.63 -8.69
C TYR A 59 29.24 -9.64 -7.94
N TRP A 60 27.97 -9.60 -8.33
CA TRP A 60 26.96 -8.77 -7.67
C TRP A 60 26.14 -9.60 -6.69
N TYR A 61 25.82 -9.00 -5.55
CA TYR A 61 24.89 -9.56 -4.58
C TYR A 61 24.01 -8.47 -3.99
N TYR A 62 22.95 -8.87 -3.31
CA TYR A 62 21.93 -7.97 -2.78
C TYR A 62 21.74 -8.18 -1.28
N LYS A 63 21.33 -7.12 -0.59
CA LYS A 63 20.89 -7.16 0.81
C LYS A 63 19.57 -6.43 0.93
N LEU A 64 18.67 -6.95 1.76
CA LEU A 64 17.55 -6.20 2.29
C LEU A 64 18.05 -5.40 3.48
N HIS A 65 17.86 -4.09 3.41
CA HIS A 65 18.18 -3.13 4.46
C HIS A 65 16.91 -2.74 5.20
N SER A 66 17.06 -2.35 6.45
CA SER A 66 16.04 -1.69 7.26
C SER A 66 16.65 -0.50 7.99
N THR A 67 15.83 0.51 8.29
CA THR A 67 16.20 1.62 9.19
C THR A 67 16.50 1.09 10.61
N GLU A 68 15.77 0.07 11.04
CA GLU A 68 15.85 -0.54 12.37
C GLU A 68 16.52 -1.93 12.35
N LYS A 69 16.99 -2.37 13.51
CA LYS A 69 17.62 -3.70 13.67
C LYS A 69 16.53 -4.76 13.85
N ILE A 70 15.96 -5.21 12.74
CA ILE A 70 14.82 -6.14 12.74
C ILE A 70 15.15 -7.56 12.24
N PHE A 71 16.30 -7.75 11.57
CA PHE A 71 16.65 -9.06 11.02
C PHE A 71 17.43 -9.88 12.05
N THR A 72 16.90 -11.05 12.40
CA THR A 72 17.56 -11.97 13.32
C THR A 72 18.92 -12.41 12.78
N THR A 73 19.89 -12.55 13.67
CA THR A 73 21.21 -13.08 13.34
C THR A 73 21.41 -14.47 13.95
N ARG A 74 22.60 -15.05 13.77
CA ARG A 74 22.96 -16.32 14.43
C ARG A 74 22.99 -16.19 15.95
N ASN A 75 23.26 -15.00 16.47
CA ASN A 75 23.12 -14.71 17.89
C ASN A 75 21.68 -14.20 18.12
N PRO A 76 20.83 -14.92 18.88
CA PRO A 76 19.46 -14.53 19.13
C PRO A 76 19.34 -13.18 19.85
N ASP A 77 20.37 -12.77 20.59
CA ASP A 77 20.37 -11.49 21.34
C ASP A 77 20.68 -10.28 20.45
N ILE A 78 21.06 -10.51 19.18
CA ILE A 78 21.51 -9.44 18.27
C ILE A 78 20.71 -9.48 16.98
N ASN A 79 20.01 -8.37 16.71
CA ASN A 79 19.41 -8.11 15.41
C ASN A 79 20.31 -7.22 14.54
N SER A 80 20.20 -7.41 13.23
CA SER A 80 20.90 -6.69 12.18
C SER A 80 19.94 -5.78 11.42
N LYS A 81 20.50 -4.70 10.84
CA LYS A 81 19.82 -3.86 9.85
C LYS A 81 19.86 -4.46 8.44
N TYR A 82 20.57 -5.57 8.26
CA TYR A 82 20.86 -6.16 6.95
C TYR A 82 20.55 -7.65 6.93
N LYS A 83 19.83 -8.11 5.89
CA LYS A 83 19.61 -9.52 5.54
C LYS A 83 20.22 -9.78 4.16
N HIS A 84 21.12 -10.76 4.06
CA HIS A 84 21.75 -11.12 2.79
C HIS A 84 20.78 -11.90 1.91
N LEU A 85 20.64 -11.49 0.64
CA LEU A 85 19.70 -12.09 -0.32
C LEU A 85 20.40 -12.96 -1.38
N GLY A 86 21.73 -12.84 -1.50
CA GLY A 86 22.50 -13.51 -2.55
C GLY A 86 22.44 -12.78 -3.89
N LYS A 87 22.51 -13.55 -4.99
CA LYS A 87 22.53 -13.02 -6.37
C LYS A 87 21.12 -12.63 -6.86
N ALA A 88 21.07 -11.82 -7.92
CA ALA A 88 19.81 -11.54 -8.62
C ALA A 88 19.11 -12.84 -9.04
N GLY A 89 17.78 -12.88 -8.91
CA GLY A 89 16.95 -14.02 -9.26
C GLY A 89 17.03 -15.22 -8.29
N SER A 90 17.78 -15.13 -7.18
CA SER A 90 17.64 -16.12 -6.11
C SER A 90 16.24 -16.07 -5.49
N PRO A 91 15.73 -17.16 -4.89
CA PRO A 91 14.44 -17.13 -4.19
C PRO A 91 14.38 -16.01 -3.15
N ALA A 92 15.39 -15.91 -2.26
CA ALA A 92 15.45 -14.86 -1.25
C ALA A 92 15.45 -13.43 -1.84
N TYR A 93 16.06 -13.23 -3.01
CA TYR A 93 16.01 -11.95 -3.72
C TYR A 93 14.60 -11.66 -4.23
N LEU A 94 13.96 -12.61 -4.92
CA LEU A 94 12.63 -12.44 -5.48
C LEU A 94 11.58 -12.22 -4.37
N ASP A 95 11.67 -12.97 -3.28
CA ASP A 95 10.79 -12.83 -2.12
C ASP A 95 10.92 -11.45 -1.48
N ALA A 96 12.15 -10.94 -1.33
CA ALA A 96 12.39 -9.60 -0.79
C ALA A 96 11.88 -8.49 -1.73
N VAL A 97 12.01 -8.66 -3.05
CA VAL A 97 11.45 -7.71 -4.02
C VAL A 97 9.92 -7.69 -3.92
N ALA A 98 9.31 -8.88 -3.87
CA ALA A 98 7.87 -9.01 -3.71
C ALA A 98 7.38 -8.38 -2.40
N SER A 99 8.06 -8.62 -1.27
CA SER A 99 7.65 -8.08 0.02
C SER A 99 7.75 -6.56 0.12
N VAL A 100 8.78 -5.95 -0.50
CA VAL A 100 8.88 -4.49 -0.62
C VAL A 100 7.81 -3.91 -1.53
N LEU A 101 7.47 -4.60 -2.63
CA LEU A 101 6.38 -4.19 -3.52
C LEU A 101 5.02 -4.22 -2.81
N ARG A 102 4.70 -5.32 -2.12
CA ARG A 102 3.46 -5.44 -1.34
C ARG A 102 3.32 -4.30 -0.34
N ARG A 103 4.40 -3.98 0.40
CA ARG A 103 4.42 -2.84 1.33
C ARG A 103 4.06 -1.54 0.61
N ALA A 104 4.69 -1.26 -0.53
CA ALA A 104 4.44 -0.03 -1.27
C ALA A 104 2.99 0.06 -1.79
N GLN A 105 2.40 -1.06 -2.19
CA GLN A 105 0.99 -1.12 -2.59
C GLN A 105 0.06 -0.82 -1.42
N ILE A 106 0.30 -1.45 -0.26
CA ILE A 106 -0.47 -1.19 0.97
C ILE A 106 -0.36 0.29 1.37
N GLU A 107 0.85 0.86 1.44
CA GLU A 107 1.07 2.28 1.76
C GLU A 107 0.37 3.23 0.76
N GLY A 108 0.20 2.82 -0.50
CA GLY A 108 -0.58 3.55 -1.50
C GLY A 108 -2.07 3.52 -1.18
N LEU A 109 -2.62 2.34 -0.89
CA LEU A 109 -4.03 2.14 -0.57
C LEU A 109 -4.41 2.84 0.74
N GLU A 110 -3.58 2.74 1.78
CA GLU A 110 -3.81 3.41 3.06
C GLU A 110 -3.87 4.93 2.89
N ARG A 111 -2.97 5.53 2.09
CA ARG A 111 -3.03 6.96 1.78
C ARG A 111 -4.31 7.34 1.06
N ALA A 112 -4.75 6.54 0.08
CA ALA A 112 -6.02 6.77 -0.61
C ALA A 112 -7.21 6.70 0.36
N ILE A 113 -7.23 5.73 1.29
CA ILE A 113 -8.25 5.62 2.34
C ILE A 113 -8.25 6.87 3.24
N GLN A 114 -7.08 7.40 3.63
CA GLN A 114 -7.03 8.62 4.45
C GLN A 114 -7.62 9.82 3.71
N THR A 115 -7.30 10.00 2.42
CA THR A 115 -7.91 11.05 1.59
C THR A 115 -9.43 10.91 1.51
N LEU A 116 -9.95 9.69 1.34
CA LEU A 116 -11.38 9.41 1.32
C LEU A 116 -12.05 9.74 2.67
N LYS A 117 -11.39 9.41 3.80
CA LYS A 117 -11.87 9.76 5.14
C LYS A 117 -11.92 11.28 5.35
N SER A 118 -10.93 12.03 4.87
CA SER A 118 -10.98 13.50 4.89
C SER A 118 -12.18 14.02 4.10
N GLY A 119 -12.45 13.47 2.91
CA GLY A 119 -13.63 13.87 2.12
C GLY A 119 -14.97 13.61 2.82
N LEU A 120 -15.08 12.56 3.65
CA LEU A 120 -16.28 12.33 4.47
C LEU A 120 -16.47 13.42 5.54
N ILE A 121 -15.37 13.88 6.15
CA ILE A 121 -15.39 14.96 7.14
C ILE A 121 -15.86 16.25 6.47
N ASP A 122 -15.30 16.58 5.30
CA ASP A 122 -15.66 17.77 4.54
C ASP A 122 -17.17 17.78 4.18
N LEU A 123 -17.72 16.65 3.74
CA LEU A 123 -19.14 16.51 3.44
C LEU A 123 -20.02 16.71 4.69
N ALA A 124 -19.62 16.16 5.83
CA ALA A 124 -20.35 16.34 7.08
C ALA A 124 -20.38 17.81 7.52
N ASP A 125 -19.23 18.49 7.42
CA ASP A 125 -19.11 19.93 7.71
C ASP A 125 -20.00 20.79 6.80
N GLU A 126 -20.07 20.48 5.50
CA GLU A 126 -20.93 21.16 4.54
C GLU A 126 -22.42 20.97 4.86
N MET A 127 -22.82 19.75 5.24
CA MET A 127 -24.19 19.44 5.62
C MET A 127 -24.61 20.23 6.87
N GLU A 128 -23.76 20.29 7.90
CA GLU A 128 -24.04 21.08 9.10
C GLU A 128 -24.20 22.58 8.80
N ARG A 129 -23.33 23.14 7.95
CA ARG A 129 -23.41 24.56 7.55
C ARG A 129 -24.70 24.88 6.81
N THR A 130 -25.19 23.93 6.01
CA THR A 130 -26.42 24.09 5.22
C THR A 130 -27.66 24.02 6.11
N GLN A 131 -27.65 23.21 7.18
CA GLN A 131 -28.76 23.12 8.14
C GLN A 131 -28.85 24.31 9.11
N LYS A 132 -27.74 25.03 9.34
CA LYS A 132 -27.69 26.22 10.21
C LYS A 132 -28.09 27.53 9.50
N LYS A 133 -28.40 27.48 8.20
CA LYS A 133 -28.88 28.62 7.39
C LYS A 133 -30.39 28.53 7.17
#